data_AF-A0A8T5QG66-F1
#
_entry.id   AF-A0A8T5QG66-F1
#
_cell.length_a   1.000
_cell.length_b   1.000
_cell.length_c   1.000
_cell.angle_alpha   90.00
_cell.angle_beta   90.00
_cell.angle_gamma   90.00
#
_symmetry.space_group_name_H-M   'P 1'
#
loop_
_entity.id
_entity.type
_entity.pdbx_description
1 polymer ?
#
loop_
_entity_poly.entity_id
_entity_poly.type
_entity_poly.pdbx_seq_one_letter_code
_entity_poly.pdbx_strand_id
1 'polypeptide(L)'
;MKKRLLVFLILLLAVVPFAAADIYISNSRDWRDVYSLMVYGNIKEEAPRFLVSDNHGSLILPSIRKEETIEVFTSDSQPFVVGYESMIKNEGYASVTEEKYGNMNLELAEMLPDVKDFIIIDDAYGYNSIAVAPYAVLTTTYVLFANSNNIGDVMDLLGSRDVNSVIIYGHVDREVLEELDEYNPEIINKDGDRFANNVEIVKKYRDINPKQQVVLTNGEFIEAEIMSGLEPVLFIGRENVPAKINEYIQSTDIEVGVLIGNELVGTATIVRRQVGISTFVKFAQGSRSAAGAIAQVEGLDMFPVPKVSINLEILSVKYNKLTGMVEITFKNNADVAAYFKGTYTLKVGDEEFVFGDEDAMFIDKNDVKTMVYKVDGVAPEGEMTLDAYVIYGESKNAMEFVIDETFSVSTIEVGDEAQIEITKVQYDKTADRFLIHIENIGEVTAYVNTELVDIMVMGETLTIGSEDTIRLERGKTGYSIVRVELSNLDLEDNPTVHIRAHYGEREDSLIKILEGDFEISIKTFSVWTYLPIIIIVLLILLLLLGRKRCPSCGHKNPRGRKHCKKCGRVLK
;
A
#
# COMPACT_ATOMS: atom_id res chain seq x y z
N MET A 1 -25.87 -24.32 60.96
CA MET A 1 -26.77 -23.63 59.99
C MET A 1 -26.07 -22.57 59.15
N LYS A 2 -25.31 -21.61 59.72
CA LYS A 2 -24.69 -20.50 58.95
C LYS A 2 -23.81 -20.92 57.74
N LYS A 3 -23.02 -22.01 57.84
CA LYS A 3 -22.21 -22.51 56.70
C LYS A 3 -23.03 -23.12 55.56
N ARG A 4 -24.18 -23.74 55.84
CA ARG A 4 -25.07 -24.28 54.78
C ARG A 4 -25.85 -23.18 54.08
N LEU A 5 -26.18 -22.09 54.78
CA LEU A 5 -26.82 -20.91 54.19
C LEU A 5 -25.87 -20.16 53.24
N LEU A 6 -24.58 -20.05 53.59
CA LEU A 6 -23.56 -19.40 52.74
C LEU A 6 -23.32 -20.16 51.43
N VAL A 7 -23.23 -21.50 51.48
CA VAL A 7 -23.08 -22.34 50.28
C VAL A 7 -24.31 -22.25 49.38
N PHE A 8 -25.51 -22.18 49.96
CA PHE A 8 -26.75 -22.02 49.19
C PHE A 8 -26.85 -20.63 48.54
N LEU A 9 -26.36 -19.58 49.22
CA LEU A 9 -26.30 -18.23 48.67
C LEU A 9 -25.28 -18.12 47.52
N ILE A 10 -24.12 -18.77 47.63
CA ILE A 10 -23.11 -18.84 46.56
C ILE A 10 -23.63 -19.64 45.36
N LEU A 11 -24.40 -20.71 45.58
CA LEU A 11 -25.05 -21.46 44.50
C LEU A 11 -26.19 -20.69 43.82
N LEU A 12 -26.92 -19.85 44.55
CA LEU A 12 -27.95 -18.96 43.99
C LEU A 12 -27.35 -17.77 43.22
N LEU A 13 -26.18 -17.28 43.64
CA LEU A 13 -25.42 -16.27 42.90
C LEU A 13 -24.68 -16.83 41.68
N ALA A 14 -24.49 -18.16 41.61
CA ALA A 14 -23.89 -18.83 40.45
C ALA A 14 -24.90 -19.13 39.31
N VAL A 15 -26.19 -18.86 39.52
CA VAL A 15 -27.20 -18.86 38.46
C VAL A 15 -27.36 -17.43 37.94
N VAL A 16 -26.27 -16.83 37.48
CA VAL A 16 -26.41 -15.71 36.55
C VAL A 16 -26.91 -16.36 35.26
N PRO A 17 -28.10 -16.00 34.75
CA PRO A 17 -28.47 -16.42 33.41
C PRO A 17 -27.35 -15.94 32.50
N PHE A 18 -26.62 -16.88 31.88
CA PHE A 18 -25.82 -16.54 30.71
C PHE A 18 -26.82 -16.00 29.71
N ALA A 19 -26.91 -14.67 29.62
CA ALA A 19 -27.54 -14.04 28.48
C ALA A 19 -26.83 -14.64 27.26
N ALA A 20 -27.60 -15.28 26.37
CA ALA A 20 -27.03 -15.72 25.12
C ALA A 20 -26.51 -14.46 24.42
N ALA A 21 -25.25 -14.49 23.97
CA ALA A 21 -24.71 -13.41 23.16
C ALA A 21 -25.60 -13.23 21.94
N ASP A 22 -25.87 -11.97 21.60
CA ASP A 22 -26.59 -11.61 20.41
C ASP A 22 -25.70 -11.92 19.18
N ILE A 23 -26.34 -12.36 18.10
CA ILE A 23 -25.67 -12.69 16.85
C ILE A 23 -25.80 -11.50 15.92
N TYR A 24 -24.68 -10.88 15.58
CA TYR A 24 -24.63 -9.78 14.62
C TYR A 24 -24.33 -10.32 13.23
N ILE A 25 -25.13 -9.97 12.22
CA ILE A 25 -24.91 -10.41 10.84
C ILE A 25 -24.73 -9.21 9.93
N SER A 26 -23.56 -9.11 9.29
CA SER A 26 -23.31 -8.13 8.23
C SER A 26 -23.93 -8.60 6.93
N ASN A 27 -24.86 -7.81 6.41
CA ASN A 27 -25.48 -7.99 5.11
C ASN A 27 -25.01 -6.86 4.18
N SER A 28 -23.74 -6.93 3.79
CA SER A 28 -23.10 -5.96 2.90
C SER A 28 -22.17 -6.65 1.91
N ARG A 29 -22.14 -6.14 0.67
CA ARG A 29 -21.15 -6.46 -0.35
C ARG A 29 -19.89 -5.59 -0.24
N ASP A 30 -19.90 -4.59 0.64
CA ASP A 30 -18.75 -3.76 0.95
C ASP A 30 -17.93 -4.41 2.07
N TRP A 31 -16.64 -4.64 1.82
CA TRP A 31 -15.76 -5.24 2.80
C TRP A 31 -15.55 -4.33 4.03
N ARG A 32 -15.69 -3.00 3.87
CA ARG A 32 -15.55 -2.02 4.96
C ARG A 32 -16.66 -2.17 5.99
N ASP A 33 -17.88 -2.40 5.52
CA ASP A 33 -19.05 -2.68 6.36
C ASP A 33 -18.88 -3.99 7.12
N VAL A 34 -18.44 -5.04 6.42
CA VAL A 34 -18.16 -6.36 7.03
C VAL A 34 -17.07 -6.23 8.09
N TYR A 35 -15.96 -5.59 7.76
CA TYR A 35 -14.85 -5.35 8.69
C TYR A 35 -15.31 -4.59 9.93
N SER A 36 -16.00 -3.46 9.73
CA SER A 36 -16.47 -2.57 10.80
C SER A 36 -17.40 -3.30 11.76
N LEU A 37 -18.31 -4.14 11.24
CA LEU A 37 -19.19 -4.93 12.08
C LEU A 37 -18.44 -6.03 12.83
N MET A 38 -17.48 -6.70 12.18
CA MET A 38 -16.68 -7.73 12.84
C MET A 38 -15.88 -7.15 14.01
N VAL A 39 -15.27 -5.98 13.85
CA VAL A 39 -14.57 -5.29 14.95
C VAL A 39 -15.56 -4.83 16.03
N TYR A 40 -16.65 -4.16 15.64
CA TYR A 40 -17.70 -3.69 16.55
C TYR A 40 -18.28 -4.82 17.41
N GLY A 41 -18.70 -5.92 16.79
CA GLY A 41 -19.30 -7.06 17.47
C GLY A 41 -18.34 -7.71 18.47
N ASN A 42 -17.07 -7.90 18.08
CA ASN A 42 -16.07 -8.46 19.00
C ASN A 42 -15.76 -7.50 20.18
N ILE A 43 -15.74 -6.18 19.96
CA ILE A 43 -15.59 -5.18 21.04
C ILE A 43 -16.76 -5.23 22.03
N LYS A 44 -17.98 -5.50 21.54
CA LYS A 44 -19.17 -5.69 22.38
C LYS A 44 -19.27 -7.07 23.04
N GLU A 45 -18.29 -7.95 22.79
CA GLU A 45 -18.32 -9.37 23.20
C GLU A 45 -19.50 -10.16 22.62
N GLU A 46 -20.03 -9.71 21.48
CA GLU A 46 -21.08 -10.38 20.72
C GLU A 46 -20.47 -11.31 19.65
N ALA A 47 -21.32 -12.08 18.97
CA ALA A 47 -20.87 -13.07 17.98
C ALA A 47 -21.10 -12.57 16.54
N PRO A 48 -20.19 -11.77 15.97
CA PRO A 48 -20.36 -11.24 14.63
C PRO A 48 -20.13 -12.30 13.54
N ARG A 49 -20.92 -12.19 12.48
CA ARG A 49 -20.94 -13.04 11.30
C ARG A 49 -21.19 -12.17 10.06
N PHE A 50 -20.93 -12.71 8.88
CA PHE A 50 -21.15 -11.97 7.63
C PHE A 50 -21.62 -12.86 6.50
N LEU A 51 -22.30 -12.24 5.53
CA LEU A 51 -22.67 -12.89 4.28
C LEU A 51 -21.52 -12.79 3.27
N VAL A 52 -21.30 -13.85 2.49
CA VAL A 52 -20.32 -13.85 1.38
C VAL A 52 -21.00 -13.92 0.00
N SER A 53 -22.31 -14.15 -0.03
CA SER A 53 -23.13 -14.18 -1.24
C SER A 53 -24.61 -14.11 -0.90
N ASP A 54 -25.46 -13.85 -1.88
CA ASP A 54 -26.92 -13.88 -1.74
C ASP A 54 -27.42 -15.25 -1.20
N ASN A 55 -26.84 -16.34 -1.72
CA ASN A 55 -27.16 -17.70 -1.27
C ASN A 55 -26.65 -18.01 0.15
N HIS A 56 -25.60 -17.32 0.61
CA HIS A 56 -25.08 -17.52 1.96
C HIS A 56 -26.12 -17.12 3.02
N GLY A 57 -27.01 -16.19 2.70
CA GLY A 57 -28.05 -15.69 3.60
C GLY A 57 -28.95 -16.80 4.17
N SER A 58 -29.27 -17.86 3.42
CA SER A 58 -30.04 -18.99 3.96
C SER A 58 -29.14 -20.05 4.59
N LEU A 59 -27.93 -20.23 4.07
CA LEU A 59 -26.99 -21.26 4.48
C LEU A 59 -26.35 -21.01 5.86
N ILE A 60 -26.21 -19.74 6.26
CA ILE A 60 -25.61 -19.40 7.55
C ILE A 60 -26.55 -19.69 8.72
N LEU A 61 -27.86 -19.58 8.50
CA LEU A 61 -28.88 -19.64 9.56
C LEU A 61 -28.86 -20.97 10.33
N PRO A 62 -28.79 -22.17 9.70
CA PRO A 62 -28.71 -23.44 10.42
C PRO A 62 -27.59 -23.53 11.48
N SER A 63 -26.54 -22.70 11.37
CA SER A 63 -25.46 -22.63 12.37
C SER A 63 -25.79 -21.78 13.62
N ILE A 64 -26.94 -21.11 13.61
CA ILE A 64 -27.45 -20.22 14.67
C ILE A 64 -28.66 -20.90 15.31
N ARG A 65 -28.70 -20.93 16.65
CA ARG A 65 -29.81 -21.54 17.39
C ARG A 65 -31.06 -20.67 17.28
N LYS A 66 -32.24 -21.28 17.21
CA LYS A 66 -33.51 -20.55 16.98
C LYS A 66 -33.87 -19.59 18.13
N GLU A 67 -33.31 -19.84 19.32
CA GLU A 67 -33.53 -19.06 20.53
C GLU A 67 -32.59 -17.85 20.66
N GLU A 68 -31.55 -17.75 19.82
CA GLU A 68 -30.62 -16.62 19.81
C GLU A 68 -31.26 -15.37 19.17
N THR A 69 -30.94 -14.20 19.69
CA THR A 69 -31.30 -12.92 19.07
C THR A 69 -30.40 -12.69 17.87
N ILE A 70 -30.97 -12.27 16.75
CA ILE A 70 -30.23 -11.90 15.55
C ILE A 70 -30.45 -10.42 15.26
N GLU A 71 -29.37 -9.67 15.16
CA GLU A 71 -29.38 -8.29 14.69
C GLU A 71 -28.65 -8.23 13.34
N VAL A 72 -29.38 -7.81 12.32
CA VAL A 72 -28.86 -7.71 10.96
C VAL A 72 -28.46 -6.28 10.68
N PHE A 73 -27.20 -6.09 10.32
CA PHE A 73 -26.65 -4.82 9.88
C PHE A 73 -26.67 -4.77 8.35
N THR A 74 -27.70 -4.06 7.89
CA THR A 74 -28.08 -3.63 6.54
C THR A 74 -27.19 -2.62 5.79
N SER A 75 -26.40 -2.96 4.78
CA SER A 75 -25.85 -1.87 3.92
C SER A 75 -26.97 -1.22 3.11
N ASP A 76 -27.13 0.10 3.20
CA ASP A 76 -28.18 0.82 2.47
C ASP A 76 -27.95 0.78 0.94
N SER A 77 -26.70 0.75 0.52
CA SER A 77 -26.32 0.86 -0.90
C SER A 77 -26.00 -0.48 -1.55
N GLN A 78 -25.45 -1.45 -0.80
CA GLN A 78 -24.95 -2.71 -1.36
C GLN A 78 -25.30 -3.96 -0.53
N PRO A 79 -26.58 -4.25 -0.23
CA PRO A 79 -26.96 -5.47 0.48
C PRO A 79 -26.83 -6.73 -0.39
N PHE A 80 -26.57 -7.88 0.21
CA PHE A 80 -26.76 -9.18 -0.47
C PHE A 80 -28.24 -9.57 -0.50
N VAL A 81 -28.92 -9.47 0.64
CA VAL A 81 -30.32 -9.89 0.79
C VAL A 81 -31.19 -8.69 1.16
N VAL A 82 -32.21 -8.41 0.37
CA VAL A 82 -33.18 -7.34 0.69
C VAL A 82 -34.29 -7.88 1.58
N GLY A 83 -34.56 -7.20 2.70
CA GLY A 83 -35.59 -7.62 3.66
C GLY A 83 -35.20 -8.90 4.39
N TYR A 84 -33.94 -8.98 4.80
CA TYR A 84 -33.37 -10.20 5.36
C TYR A 84 -34.04 -10.58 6.68
N GLU A 85 -34.49 -9.62 7.48
CA GLU A 85 -35.30 -9.86 8.69
C GLU A 85 -36.50 -10.78 8.41
N SER A 86 -37.26 -10.48 7.37
CA SER A 86 -38.46 -11.24 7.01
C SER A 86 -38.11 -12.67 6.57
N MET A 87 -37.01 -12.83 5.84
CA MET A 87 -36.51 -14.14 5.44
C MET A 87 -36.12 -14.97 6.66
N ILE A 88 -35.34 -14.42 7.59
CA ILE A 88 -34.89 -15.13 8.80
C ILE A 88 -36.10 -15.48 9.68
N LYS A 89 -37.07 -14.58 9.85
CA LYS A 89 -38.31 -14.88 10.60
C LYS A 89 -39.12 -16.02 9.97
N ASN A 90 -39.19 -16.09 8.64
CA ASN A 90 -39.86 -17.19 7.94
C ASN A 90 -39.17 -18.55 8.15
N GLU A 91 -37.86 -18.56 8.40
CA GLU A 91 -37.09 -19.75 8.79
C GLU A 91 -37.31 -20.14 10.27
N GLY A 92 -38.12 -19.40 11.02
CA GLY A 92 -38.55 -19.75 12.38
C GLY A 92 -37.73 -19.15 13.52
N TYR A 93 -36.89 -18.14 13.26
CA TYR A 93 -36.26 -17.35 14.33
C TYR A 93 -37.23 -16.29 14.83
N ALA A 94 -37.45 -16.22 16.14
CA ALA A 94 -38.45 -15.33 16.74
C ALA A 94 -37.92 -13.91 16.98
N SER A 95 -36.65 -13.78 17.36
CA SER A 95 -36.02 -12.52 17.78
C SER A 95 -35.04 -12.04 16.71
N VAL A 96 -35.56 -11.35 15.68
CA VAL A 96 -34.74 -10.80 14.60
C VAL A 96 -35.07 -9.34 14.40
N THR A 97 -34.03 -8.51 14.28
CA THR A 97 -34.11 -7.09 13.91
C THR A 97 -33.17 -6.83 12.73
N GLU A 98 -33.50 -5.83 11.91
CA GLU A 98 -32.64 -5.37 10.81
C GLU A 98 -32.60 -3.86 10.83
N GLU A 99 -31.39 -3.32 10.93
CA GLU A 99 -31.10 -1.90 10.87
C GLU A 99 -30.29 -1.60 9.61
N LYS A 100 -30.41 -0.39 9.09
CA LYS A 100 -29.73 0.02 7.85
C LYS A 100 -28.81 1.18 8.08
N TYR A 101 -27.68 1.14 7.40
CA TYR A 101 -26.54 2.02 7.62
C TYR A 101 -26.02 2.55 6.28
N GLY A 102 -25.72 3.84 6.23
CA GLY A 102 -25.11 4.49 5.06
C GLY A 102 -23.59 4.41 5.08
N ASN A 103 -23.00 4.54 6.27
CA ASN A 103 -21.58 4.36 6.54
C ASN A 103 -21.41 3.60 7.86
N MET A 104 -21.36 2.27 7.79
CA MET A 104 -21.24 1.45 9.00
C MET A 104 -19.99 1.76 9.82
N ASN A 105 -18.89 2.20 9.20
CA ASN A 105 -17.67 2.47 9.93
C ASN A 105 -17.83 3.63 10.93
N LEU A 106 -18.37 4.77 10.49
CA LEU A 106 -18.60 5.91 11.38
C LEU A 106 -19.80 5.68 12.31
N GLU A 107 -20.91 5.15 11.78
CA GLU A 107 -22.15 4.96 12.55
C GLU A 107 -21.97 3.92 13.68
N LEU A 108 -21.23 2.82 13.45
CA LEU A 108 -20.93 1.85 14.52
C LEU A 108 -19.92 2.41 15.54
N ALA A 109 -18.99 3.27 15.12
CA ALA A 109 -18.13 3.97 16.05
C ALA A 109 -18.97 4.84 17.01
N GLU A 110 -19.98 5.57 16.50
CA GLU A 110 -20.94 6.37 17.30
C GLU A 110 -21.65 5.56 18.40
N MET A 111 -21.92 4.28 18.14
CA MET A 111 -22.53 3.34 19.09
C MET A 111 -21.56 2.81 20.17
N LEU A 112 -20.30 3.23 20.11
CA LEU A 112 -19.23 2.93 21.07
C LEU A 112 -18.75 4.22 21.78
N PRO A 113 -19.58 4.86 22.63
CA PRO A 113 -19.21 6.13 23.28
C PRO A 113 -18.06 5.99 24.29
N ASP A 114 -17.82 4.77 24.79
CA ASP A 114 -16.75 4.49 25.77
C ASP A 114 -15.39 4.24 25.10
N VAL A 115 -15.33 4.11 23.77
CA VAL A 115 -14.08 3.93 23.03
C VAL A 115 -13.40 5.28 22.82
N LYS A 116 -12.17 5.38 23.31
CA LYS A 116 -11.33 6.58 23.29
C LYS A 116 -10.06 6.44 22.48
N ASP A 117 -9.72 5.21 22.10
CA ASP A 117 -8.53 4.88 21.35
C ASP A 117 -8.95 4.50 19.93
N PHE A 118 -8.24 5.04 18.94
CA PHE A 118 -8.58 4.87 17.53
C PHE A 118 -7.35 4.48 16.71
N ILE A 119 -7.56 3.60 15.73
CA ILE A 119 -6.58 3.32 14.68
C ILE A 119 -7.15 3.83 13.36
N ILE A 120 -6.38 4.66 12.66
CA ILE A 120 -6.74 5.22 11.38
C ILE A 120 -5.97 4.50 10.29
N ILE A 121 -6.69 4.04 9.28
CA ILE A 121 -6.14 3.34 8.11
C ILE A 121 -6.80 3.85 6.83
N ASP A 122 -6.09 3.74 5.71
CA ASP A 122 -6.63 4.00 4.38
C ASP A 122 -7.35 2.74 3.84
N ASP A 123 -8.52 2.93 3.22
CA ASP A 123 -9.35 1.85 2.70
C ASP A 123 -8.88 1.28 1.35
N ALA A 124 -7.88 1.87 0.71
CA ALA A 124 -7.21 1.29 -0.46
C ALA A 124 -6.37 0.05 -0.11
N TYR A 125 -5.89 -0.04 1.14
CA TYR A 125 -4.96 -1.08 1.60
C TYR A 125 -5.65 -2.05 2.56
N GLY A 126 -6.52 -2.91 2.04
CA GLY A 126 -7.36 -3.82 2.84
C GLY A 126 -6.59 -4.66 3.87
N TYR A 127 -5.36 -5.08 3.55
CA TYR A 127 -4.50 -5.84 4.46
C TYR A 127 -4.15 -5.06 5.73
N ASN A 128 -4.11 -3.72 5.72
CA ASN A 128 -3.84 -2.94 6.92
C ASN A 128 -4.93 -3.16 7.98
N SER A 129 -6.19 -3.21 7.54
CA SER A 129 -7.35 -3.51 8.40
C SER A 129 -7.20 -4.88 9.06
N ILE A 130 -6.78 -5.90 8.30
CA ILE A 130 -6.59 -7.26 8.80
C ILE A 130 -5.47 -7.33 9.85
N ALA A 131 -4.37 -6.60 9.63
CA ALA A 131 -3.24 -6.57 10.55
C ALA A 131 -3.62 -6.01 11.93
N VAL A 132 -4.41 -4.93 11.96
CA VAL A 132 -4.73 -4.21 13.21
C VAL A 132 -5.92 -4.80 13.96
N ALA A 133 -6.80 -5.56 13.29
CA ALA A 133 -8.04 -6.06 13.89
C ALA A 133 -7.85 -6.82 15.23
N PRO A 134 -6.88 -7.75 15.38
CA PRO A 134 -6.73 -8.46 16.64
C PRO A 134 -6.32 -7.53 17.79
N TYR A 135 -5.44 -6.58 17.51
CA TYR A 135 -5.00 -5.58 18.48
C TYR A 135 -6.14 -4.63 18.85
N ALA A 136 -6.91 -4.19 17.85
CA ALA A 136 -8.07 -3.32 18.03
C ALA A 136 -9.10 -3.97 18.99
N VAL A 137 -9.46 -5.22 18.75
CA VAL A 137 -10.37 -5.97 19.62
C VAL A 137 -9.79 -6.18 21.02
N LEU A 138 -8.52 -6.61 21.12
CA LEU A 138 -7.87 -6.86 22.42
C LEU A 138 -7.83 -5.61 23.31
N THR A 139 -7.65 -4.44 22.71
CA THR A 139 -7.50 -3.16 23.42
C THR A 139 -8.77 -2.33 23.45
N THR A 140 -9.89 -2.85 22.94
CA THR A 140 -11.16 -2.12 22.86
C THR A 140 -11.03 -0.80 22.07
N THR A 141 -10.16 -0.81 21.06
CA THR A 141 -9.83 0.31 20.16
C THR A 141 -10.65 0.16 18.88
N TYR A 142 -11.22 1.25 18.35
CA TYR A 142 -11.98 1.19 17.10
C TYR A 142 -11.13 1.61 15.90
N VAL A 143 -11.40 1.01 14.74
CA VAL A 143 -10.64 1.27 13.51
C VAL A 143 -11.48 2.10 12.56
N LEU A 144 -10.97 3.26 12.17
CA LEU A 144 -11.64 4.20 11.27
C LEU A 144 -10.93 4.23 9.91
N PHE A 145 -11.72 4.23 8.85
CA PHE A 145 -11.23 4.41 7.49
C PHE A 145 -11.16 5.91 7.17
N ALA A 146 -9.97 6.42 6.87
CA ALA A 146 -9.78 7.82 6.52
C ALA A 146 -8.93 7.98 5.25
N ASN A 147 -9.41 8.83 4.35
CA ASN A 147 -8.74 9.34 3.16
C ASN A 147 -9.13 10.81 2.96
N SER A 148 -8.55 11.46 1.96
CA SER A 148 -8.82 12.86 1.58
C SER A 148 -10.30 13.18 1.34
N ASN A 149 -11.14 12.19 0.99
CA ASN A 149 -12.56 12.42 0.72
C ASN A 149 -13.43 12.42 1.98
N ASN A 150 -13.02 11.75 3.06
CA ASN A 150 -13.85 11.55 4.25
C ASN A 150 -13.17 11.95 5.57
N ILE A 151 -11.94 12.46 5.54
CA ILE A 151 -11.21 12.89 6.74
C ILE A 151 -12.01 13.92 7.56
N GLY A 152 -12.77 14.80 6.91
CA GLY A 152 -13.65 15.74 7.60
C GLY A 152 -14.67 15.06 8.52
N ASP A 153 -15.32 13.98 8.07
CA ASP A 153 -16.30 13.25 8.88
C ASP A 153 -15.62 12.50 10.05
N VAL A 154 -14.40 12.00 9.82
CA VAL A 154 -13.57 11.37 10.87
C VAL A 154 -13.19 12.40 11.94
N MET A 155 -12.78 13.60 11.53
CA MET A 155 -12.44 14.70 12.43
C MET A 155 -13.65 15.18 13.23
N ASP A 156 -14.84 15.25 12.63
CA ASP A 156 -16.08 15.58 13.33
C ASP A 156 -16.40 14.54 14.43
N LEU A 157 -16.22 13.24 14.12
CA LEU A 157 -16.38 12.17 15.09
C LEU A 157 -15.36 12.27 16.24
N LEU A 158 -14.08 12.42 15.93
CA LEU A 158 -13.00 12.51 16.94
C LEU A 158 -13.12 13.77 17.80
N GLY A 159 -13.40 14.92 17.19
CA GLY A 159 -13.57 16.21 17.88
C GLY A 159 -14.79 16.26 18.81
N SER A 160 -15.78 15.37 18.60
CA SER A 160 -16.92 15.21 19.50
C SER A 160 -16.63 14.32 20.73
N ARG A 161 -15.44 13.72 20.81
CA ARG A 161 -15.06 12.69 21.80
C ARG A 161 -13.89 13.11 22.69
N ASP A 162 -13.76 12.37 23.79
CA ASP A 162 -12.57 12.39 24.64
C ASP A 162 -11.56 11.37 24.11
N VAL A 163 -10.76 11.77 23.10
CA VAL A 163 -9.76 10.91 22.44
C VAL A 163 -8.52 10.79 23.32
N ASN A 164 -8.10 9.56 23.60
CA ASN A 164 -6.93 9.25 24.42
C ASN A 164 -5.69 8.96 23.56
N SER A 165 -5.84 8.15 22.52
CA SER A 165 -4.75 7.85 21.59
C SER A 165 -5.25 7.64 20.16
N VAL A 166 -4.41 8.02 19.21
CA VAL A 166 -4.61 7.79 17.78
C VAL A 166 -3.37 7.10 17.24
N ILE A 167 -3.56 5.99 16.53
CA ILE A 167 -2.51 5.33 15.75
C ILE A 167 -2.85 5.51 14.27
N ILE A 168 -1.91 5.98 13.46
CA ILE A 168 -2.01 5.92 12.01
C ILE A 168 -1.23 4.70 11.55
N TYR A 169 -1.89 3.75 10.90
CA TYR A 169 -1.29 2.47 10.53
C TYR A 169 -1.24 2.30 9.00
N GLY A 170 -0.03 2.11 8.49
CA GLY A 170 0.25 2.03 7.05
C GLY A 170 0.26 3.40 6.36
N HIS A 171 0.15 3.37 5.03
CA HIS A 171 0.07 4.56 4.20
C HIS A 171 -1.32 5.20 4.30
N VAL A 172 -1.36 6.53 4.43
CA VAL A 172 -2.58 7.35 4.36
C VAL A 172 -2.28 8.63 3.61
N ASP A 173 -3.34 9.26 3.07
CA ASP A 173 -3.23 10.57 2.41
C ASP A 173 -2.57 11.62 3.33
N ARG A 174 -1.79 12.54 2.74
CA ARG A 174 -1.18 13.65 3.49
C ARG A 174 -2.20 14.49 4.25
N GLU A 175 -3.35 14.76 3.65
CA GLU A 175 -4.43 15.51 4.30
C GLU A 175 -4.88 14.83 5.60
N VAL A 176 -4.89 13.49 5.62
CA VAL A 176 -5.18 12.70 6.82
C VAL A 176 -4.08 12.89 7.88
N LEU A 177 -2.80 12.87 7.49
CA LEU A 177 -1.68 13.13 8.42
C LEU A 177 -1.74 14.54 9.02
N GLU A 178 -2.00 15.55 8.18
CA GLU A 178 -2.03 16.96 8.58
C GLU A 178 -3.20 17.27 9.51
N GLU A 179 -4.40 16.78 9.19
CA GLU A 179 -5.59 16.98 10.02
C GLU A 179 -5.47 16.26 11.36
N LEU A 180 -4.92 15.04 11.38
CA LEU A 180 -4.77 14.26 12.61
C LEU A 180 -3.59 14.67 13.50
N ASP A 181 -2.71 15.56 13.04
CA ASP A 181 -1.53 16.03 13.82
C ASP A 181 -1.94 16.62 15.18
N GLU A 182 -3.13 17.22 15.28
CA GLU A 182 -3.65 17.76 16.55
C GLU A 182 -3.79 16.72 17.67
N TYR A 183 -3.92 15.43 17.32
CA TYR A 183 -3.99 14.31 18.26
C TYR A 183 -2.62 13.70 18.58
N ASN A 184 -1.53 14.20 18.00
CA ASN A 184 -0.18 13.66 18.13
C ASN A 184 -0.14 12.12 17.92
N PRO A 185 -0.52 11.64 16.73
CA PRO A 185 -0.72 10.22 16.49
C PRO A 185 0.60 9.44 16.51
N GLU A 186 0.54 8.18 16.94
CA GLU A 186 1.64 7.23 16.70
C GLU A 186 1.55 6.72 15.25
N ILE A 187 2.62 6.87 14.47
CA ILE A 187 2.65 6.43 13.08
C ILE A 187 3.40 5.09 12.97
N ILE A 188 2.70 4.05 12.49
CA ILE A 188 3.29 2.75 12.17
C ILE A 188 3.30 2.58 10.65
N ASN A 189 4.38 3.04 10.03
CA ASN A 189 4.58 2.93 8.58
C ASN A 189 6.07 2.77 8.23
N LYS A 190 6.59 1.55 8.29
CA LYS A 190 7.97 1.14 8.06
C LYS A 190 8.29 1.08 6.56
N ASP A 191 8.46 2.26 5.96
CA ASP A 191 8.76 2.41 4.52
C ASP A 191 7.70 1.74 3.61
N GLY A 192 6.42 1.78 4.02
CA GLY A 192 5.34 1.13 3.30
C GLY A 192 5.36 -0.40 3.32
N ASP A 193 6.30 -1.05 4.02
CA ASP A 193 6.38 -2.51 4.09
C ASP A 193 5.30 -3.09 4.99
N ARG A 194 4.31 -3.74 4.38
CA ARG A 194 3.18 -4.35 5.11
C ARG A 194 3.60 -5.43 6.11
N PHE A 195 4.66 -6.19 5.82
CA PHE A 195 5.15 -7.24 6.71
C PHE A 195 5.87 -6.63 7.91
N ALA A 196 6.67 -5.60 7.69
CA ALA A 196 7.31 -4.85 8.78
C ALA A 196 6.28 -4.14 9.66
N ASN A 197 5.29 -3.46 9.06
CA ASN A 197 4.17 -2.85 9.78
C ASN A 197 3.40 -3.87 10.62
N ASN A 198 3.10 -5.03 10.02
CA ASN A 198 2.37 -6.09 10.71
C ASN A 198 3.18 -6.65 11.89
N VAL A 199 4.50 -6.81 11.77
CA VAL A 199 5.36 -7.21 12.90
C VAL A 199 5.28 -6.19 14.04
N GLU A 200 5.23 -4.89 13.77
CA GLU A 200 5.15 -3.86 14.81
C GLU A 200 3.82 -3.91 15.59
N ILE A 201 2.68 -4.08 14.90
CA ILE A 201 1.39 -4.20 15.59
C ILE A 201 1.27 -5.53 16.33
N VAL A 202 1.87 -6.62 15.82
CA VAL A 202 1.94 -7.90 16.51
C VAL A 202 2.78 -7.80 17.79
N LYS A 203 3.89 -7.04 17.78
CA LYS A 203 4.65 -6.76 19.01
C LYS A 203 3.78 -6.08 20.07
N LYS A 204 3.05 -5.03 19.68
CA LYS A 204 2.12 -4.33 20.58
C LYS A 204 1.04 -5.26 21.14
N TYR A 205 0.47 -6.14 20.32
CA TYR A 205 -0.47 -7.17 20.80
C TYR A 205 0.19 -8.06 21.86
N ARG A 206 1.39 -8.58 21.57
CA ARG A 206 2.07 -9.57 22.43
C ARG A 206 2.61 -8.98 23.72
N ASP A 207 2.91 -7.68 23.75
CA ASP A 207 3.25 -6.95 24.97
C ASP A 207 2.10 -6.96 25.98
N ILE A 208 0.85 -7.06 25.50
CA ILE A 208 -0.37 -7.15 26.32
C ILE A 208 -0.74 -8.61 26.59
N ASN A 209 -0.74 -9.43 25.54
CA ASN A 209 -1.16 -10.83 25.58
C ASN A 209 -0.11 -11.73 24.90
N PRO A 210 0.93 -12.17 25.63
CA PRO A 210 2.00 -12.99 25.06
C PRO A 210 1.47 -14.39 24.73
N LYS A 211 1.21 -14.60 23.44
CA LYS A 211 0.78 -15.89 22.88
C LYS A 211 1.94 -16.61 22.20
N GLN A 212 1.96 -17.93 22.36
CA GLN A 212 2.84 -18.84 21.61
C GLN A 212 2.21 -19.34 20.30
N GLN A 213 0.90 -19.15 20.15
CA GLN A 213 0.16 -19.41 18.92
C GLN A 213 -0.04 -18.08 18.17
N VAL A 214 0.06 -18.12 16.84
CA VAL A 214 -0.26 -17.01 15.96
C VAL A 214 -1.12 -17.49 14.79
N VAL A 215 -2.01 -16.61 14.32
CA VAL A 215 -2.71 -16.81 13.04
C VAL A 215 -1.81 -16.32 11.93
N LEU A 216 -1.58 -17.16 10.92
CA LEU A 216 -0.78 -16.84 9.74
C LEU A 216 -1.71 -16.68 8.54
N THR A 217 -1.65 -15.53 7.87
CA THR A 217 -2.46 -15.21 6.69
C THR A 217 -1.68 -14.30 5.73
N ASN A 218 -2.14 -14.08 4.51
CA ASN A 218 -1.62 -13.05 3.60
C ASN A 218 -2.32 -11.69 3.74
N GLY A 219 -3.38 -11.62 4.58
CA GLY A 219 -4.11 -10.38 4.84
C GLY A 219 -5.11 -9.99 3.75
N GLU A 220 -5.44 -10.88 2.81
CA GLU A 220 -6.27 -10.56 1.65
C GLU A 220 -7.77 -10.86 1.83
N PHE A 221 -8.17 -11.28 3.02
CA PHE A 221 -9.57 -11.54 3.33
C PHE A 221 -9.88 -11.42 4.83
N ILE A 222 -11.16 -11.19 5.12
CA ILE A 222 -11.75 -11.25 6.45
C ILE A 222 -12.19 -12.69 6.71
N GLU A 223 -11.84 -13.22 7.87
CA GLU A 223 -12.33 -14.50 8.41
C GLU A 223 -12.54 -14.34 9.93
N ALA A 224 -13.52 -15.05 10.49
CA ALA A 224 -13.96 -14.80 11.87
C ALA A 224 -12.86 -14.98 12.94
N GLU A 225 -11.97 -15.96 12.80
CA GLU A 225 -10.87 -16.21 13.75
C GLU A 225 -9.81 -15.12 13.66
N ILE A 226 -9.50 -14.64 12.45
CA ILE A 226 -8.61 -13.49 12.21
C ILE A 226 -9.14 -12.25 12.96
N MET A 227 -10.45 -12.02 12.92
CA MET A 227 -11.09 -10.84 13.51
C MET A 227 -11.36 -10.94 15.01
N SER A 228 -11.14 -12.11 15.62
CA SER A 228 -11.61 -12.40 16.98
C SER A 228 -10.83 -11.72 18.11
N GLY A 229 -9.63 -11.22 17.84
CA GLY A 229 -8.71 -10.71 18.87
C GLY A 229 -8.11 -11.76 19.80
N LEU A 230 -8.44 -13.05 19.63
CA LEU A 230 -7.99 -14.12 20.53
C LEU A 230 -6.51 -14.47 20.36
N GLU A 231 -5.99 -14.35 19.15
CA GLU A 231 -4.60 -14.63 18.78
C GLU A 231 -4.09 -13.49 17.86
N PRO A 232 -2.80 -13.15 17.90
CA PRO A 232 -2.24 -12.16 16.99
C PRO A 232 -2.20 -12.70 15.56
N VAL A 233 -2.35 -11.80 14.60
CA VAL A 233 -2.31 -12.11 13.16
C VAL A 233 -0.97 -11.64 12.58
N LEU A 234 -0.18 -12.60 12.10
CA LEU A 234 1.12 -12.36 11.48
C LEU A 234 1.06 -12.68 9.98
N PHE A 235 1.48 -11.74 9.16
CA PHE A 235 1.47 -11.88 7.72
C PHE A 235 2.57 -12.80 7.22
N ILE A 236 2.21 -13.67 6.29
CA ILE A 236 3.11 -14.54 5.54
C ILE A 236 2.85 -14.39 4.05
N GLY A 237 3.90 -14.58 3.26
CA GLY A 237 3.78 -14.52 1.81
C GLY A 237 3.06 -15.73 1.22
N ARG A 238 2.53 -15.56 0.01
CA ARG A 238 1.81 -16.63 -0.69
C ARG A 238 2.69 -17.80 -1.13
N GLU A 239 3.89 -17.53 -1.62
CA GLU A 239 4.79 -18.57 -2.16
C GLU A 239 6.10 -18.64 -1.39
N ASN A 240 6.48 -17.58 -0.71
CA ASN A 240 7.68 -17.50 0.12
C ASN A 240 7.39 -16.88 1.49
N VAL A 241 8.24 -17.16 2.48
CA VAL A 241 8.19 -16.48 3.79
C VAL A 241 9.19 -15.32 3.76
N PRO A 242 8.75 -14.05 3.85
CA PRO A 242 9.65 -12.92 3.88
C PRO A 242 10.68 -13.05 5.01
N ALA A 243 11.93 -12.66 4.75
CA ALA A 243 13.03 -12.82 5.71
C ALA A 243 12.72 -12.18 7.06
N LYS A 244 12.09 -10.99 7.05
CA LYS A 244 11.67 -10.27 8.25
C LYS A 244 10.72 -11.07 9.15
N ILE A 245 9.78 -11.80 8.55
CA ILE A 245 8.81 -12.63 9.26
C ILE A 245 9.51 -13.83 9.87
N ASN A 246 10.41 -14.47 9.10
CA ASN A 246 11.22 -15.58 9.59
C ASN A 246 12.09 -15.16 10.80
N GLU A 247 12.82 -14.05 10.66
CA GLU A 247 13.63 -13.47 11.74
C GLU A 247 12.78 -13.16 12.98
N TYR A 248 11.60 -12.55 12.79
CA TYR A 248 10.72 -12.24 13.89
C TYR A 248 10.27 -13.50 14.63
N ILE A 249 9.75 -14.51 13.94
CA ILE A 249 9.31 -15.75 14.58
C ILE A 249 10.47 -16.43 15.32
N GLN A 250 11.64 -16.56 14.68
CA GLN A 250 12.83 -17.17 15.29
C GLN A 250 13.36 -16.41 16.52
N SER A 251 13.12 -15.11 16.60
CA SER A 251 13.52 -14.26 17.74
C SER A 251 12.54 -14.28 18.92
N THR A 252 11.41 -15.00 18.78
CA THR A 252 10.33 -15.05 19.77
C THR A 252 10.06 -16.46 20.28
N ASP A 253 9.15 -16.59 21.24
CA ASP A 253 8.63 -17.85 21.78
C ASP A 253 7.37 -18.35 21.06
N ILE A 254 7.17 -17.96 19.78
CA ILE A 254 6.10 -18.49 18.93
C ILE A 254 6.43 -19.93 18.55
N GLU A 255 5.53 -20.85 18.88
CA GLU A 255 5.71 -22.29 18.65
C GLU A 255 4.71 -22.87 17.64
N VAL A 256 3.54 -22.23 17.49
CA VAL A 256 2.43 -22.73 16.67
C VAL A 256 1.90 -21.64 15.74
N GLY A 257 1.82 -21.95 14.44
CA GLY A 257 1.16 -21.13 13.43
C GLY A 257 -0.11 -21.81 12.92
N VAL A 258 -1.24 -21.12 12.96
CA VAL A 258 -2.49 -21.54 12.32
C VAL A 258 -2.63 -20.78 11.00
N LEU A 259 -2.34 -21.45 9.89
CA LEU A 259 -2.48 -20.90 8.55
C LEU A 259 -3.95 -20.89 8.14
N ILE A 260 -4.49 -19.70 7.90
CA ILE A 260 -5.84 -19.50 7.39
C ILE A 260 -5.71 -18.95 5.98
N GLY A 261 -6.26 -19.65 5.00
CA GLY A 261 -6.20 -19.30 3.57
C GLY A 261 -5.91 -20.52 2.70
N ASN A 262 -6.68 -20.69 1.63
CA ASN A 262 -6.56 -21.83 0.72
C ASN A 262 -5.25 -21.80 -0.07
N GLU A 263 -4.78 -20.60 -0.39
CA GLU A 263 -3.55 -20.29 -1.10
C GLU A 263 -2.28 -20.57 -0.27
N LEU A 264 -2.40 -20.65 1.07
CA LEU A 264 -1.26 -20.81 1.97
C LEU A 264 -0.90 -22.27 2.27
N VAL A 265 -1.62 -23.23 1.67
CA VAL A 265 -1.36 -24.67 1.85
C VAL A 265 0.07 -25.02 1.44
N GLY A 266 0.58 -24.43 0.35
CA GLY A 266 1.97 -24.59 -0.09
C GLY A 266 2.97 -24.00 0.92
N THR A 267 2.69 -22.77 1.37
CA THR A 267 3.50 -22.04 2.36
C THR A 267 3.62 -22.76 3.68
N ALA A 268 2.61 -23.53 4.10
CA ALA A 268 2.65 -24.32 5.34
C ALA A 268 3.89 -25.23 5.41
N THR A 269 4.26 -25.85 4.30
CA THR A 269 5.45 -26.71 4.23
C THR A 269 6.73 -25.89 4.34
N ILE A 270 6.75 -24.69 3.74
CA ILE A 270 7.89 -23.77 3.77
C ILE A 270 8.09 -23.23 5.19
N VAL A 271 7.03 -22.73 5.84
CA VAL A 271 7.06 -22.25 7.23
C VAL A 271 7.60 -23.35 8.15
N ARG A 272 7.05 -24.57 8.06
CA ARG A 272 7.51 -25.69 8.89
C ARG A 272 8.99 -26.03 8.69
N ARG A 273 9.52 -25.93 7.46
CA ARG A 273 10.90 -26.30 7.13
C ARG A 273 11.91 -25.19 7.40
N GLN A 274 11.57 -23.95 7.04
CA GLN A 274 12.49 -22.81 7.10
C GLN A 274 12.40 -22.07 8.43
N VAL A 275 11.19 -21.87 8.95
CA VAL A 275 10.97 -21.14 10.21
C VAL A 275 11.08 -22.07 11.41
N GLY A 276 10.62 -23.32 11.28
CA GLY A 276 10.80 -24.35 12.30
C GLY A 276 9.71 -24.42 13.37
N ILE A 277 8.55 -23.78 13.15
CA ILE A 277 7.38 -23.85 14.04
C ILE A 277 6.38 -24.94 13.61
N SER A 278 5.50 -25.34 14.52
CA SER A 278 4.40 -26.27 14.22
C SER A 278 3.31 -25.53 13.44
N THR A 279 2.82 -26.13 12.35
CA THR A 279 1.85 -25.49 11.46
C THR A 279 0.56 -26.30 11.35
N PHE A 280 -0.59 -25.66 11.53
CA PHE A 280 -1.91 -26.20 11.21
C PHE A 280 -2.52 -25.41 10.06
N VAL A 281 -3.16 -26.07 9.10
CA VAL A 281 -3.84 -25.38 7.99
C VAL A 281 -5.33 -25.49 8.18
N LYS A 282 -6.00 -24.34 8.32
CA LYS A 282 -7.45 -24.20 8.33
C LYS A 282 -7.89 -23.76 6.93
N PHE A 283 -8.48 -24.68 6.19
CA PHE A 283 -9.00 -24.44 4.83
C PHE A 283 -10.50 -24.72 4.71
N ALA A 284 -11.10 -25.27 5.77
CA ALA A 284 -12.50 -25.66 5.76
C ALA A 284 -13.10 -25.68 7.17
N GLN A 285 -14.43 -25.72 7.22
CA GLN A 285 -15.24 -25.82 8.42
C GLN A 285 -16.26 -26.95 8.30
N GLY A 286 -16.81 -27.38 9.43
CA GLY A 286 -17.90 -28.37 9.44
C GLY A 286 -19.15 -27.81 8.78
N SER A 287 -19.90 -28.65 8.08
CA SER A 287 -21.14 -28.24 7.43
C SER A 287 -22.15 -27.70 8.43
N ARG A 288 -22.77 -26.58 8.07
CA ARG A 288 -23.81 -25.91 8.86
C ARG A 288 -25.12 -26.70 8.88
N SER A 289 -25.29 -27.60 7.91
CA SER A 289 -26.48 -28.42 7.71
C SER A 289 -26.11 -29.91 7.70
N ALA A 290 -25.50 -30.41 8.78
CA ALA A 290 -25.04 -31.79 8.82
C ALA A 290 -26.19 -32.81 8.63
N ALA A 291 -26.26 -33.42 7.44
CA ALA A 291 -27.19 -34.51 7.15
C ALA A 291 -26.44 -35.85 7.19
N GLY A 292 -26.69 -36.66 8.23
CA GLY A 292 -26.14 -38.01 8.37
C GLY A 292 -25.02 -38.15 9.41
N ALA A 293 -24.38 -39.32 9.44
CA ALA A 293 -23.36 -39.68 10.45
C ALA A 293 -21.97 -39.04 10.21
N ILE A 294 -21.74 -38.48 9.02
CA ILE A 294 -20.51 -37.79 8.65
C ILE A 294 -20.91 -36.38 8.24
N ALA A 295 -20.49 -35.36 9.00
CA ALA A 295 -20.70 -33.97 8.62
C ALA A 295 -19.91 -33.70 7.33
N GLN A 296 -20.58 -33.16 6.31
CA GLN A 296 -19.90 -32.65 5.12
C GLN A 296 -18.97 -31.49 5.53
N VAL A 297 -17.95 -31.25 4.74
CA VAL A 297 -16.97 -30.18 4.97
C VAL A 297 -17.25 -29.06 3.98
N GLU A 298 -17.36 -27.83 4.47
CA GLU A 298 -17.62 -26.62 3.69
C GLU A 298 -16.37 -25.72 3.69
N GLY A 299 -16.21 -24.90 2.65
CA GLY A 299 -15.15 -23.88 2.64
C GLY A 299 -15.32 -22.87 3.77
N LEU A 300 -14.23 -22.23 4.17
CA LEU A 300 -14.28 -21.11 5.11
C LEU A 300 -15.07 -19.94 4.52
N ASP A 301 -15.75 -19.20 5.40
CA ASP A 301 -16.28 -17.89 5.03
C ASP A 301 -15.13 -16.90 4.94
N MET A 302 -14.79 -16.53 3.72
CA MET A 302 -13.75 -15.55 3.45
C MET A 302 -14.37 -14.40 2.68
N PHE A 303 -14.22 -13.19 3.19
CA PHE A 303 -14.62 -11.98 2.49
C PHE A 303 -13.39 -11.28 1.93
N PRO A 304 -13.20 -11.19 0.61
CA PRO A 304 -11.99 -10.59 0.04
C PRO A 304 -11.91 -9.10 0.37
N VAL A 305 -10.70 -8.62 0.70
CA VAL A 305 -10.41 -7.19 0.83
C VAL A 305 -9.58 -6.71 -0.37
N PRO A 306 -9.48 -5.38 -0.62
CA PRO A 306 -8.62 -4.84 -1.66
C PRO A 306 -7.19 -5.36 -1.51
N LYS A 307 -6.61 -5.81 -2.63
CA LYS A 307 -5.24 -6.33 -2.70
C LYS A 307 -4.48 -5.70 -3.84
N VAL A 308 -3.18 -5.53 -3.63
CA VAL A 308 -2.25 -5.09 -4.66
C VAL A 308 -1.91 -6.29 -5.56
N SER A 309 -2.16 -6.17 -6.86
CA SER A 309 -1.84 -7.21 -7.82
C SER A 309 -0.49 -6.92 -8.46
N ILE A 310 0.48 -7.82 -8.31
CA ILE A 310 1.81 -7.73 -8.92
C ILE A 310 1.96 -8.89 -9.90
N ASN A 311 2.56 -8.62 -11.06
CA ASN A 311 2.75 -9.63 -12.10
C ASN A 311 4.05 -9.36 -12.85
N LEU A 312 5.11 -10.08 -12.47
CA LEU A 312 6.42 -10.00 -13.11
C LEU A 312 6.63 -11.21 -14.03
N GLU A 313 7.14 -10.95 -15.23
CA GLU A 313 7.41 -11.98 -16.25
C GLU A 313 8.82 -11.82 -16.82
N ILE A 314 9.51 -12.93 -17.10
CA ILE A 314 10.76 -12.94 -17.87
C ILE A 314 10.40 -13.08 -19.36
N LEU A 315 10.55 -11.99 -20.13
CA LEU A 315 10.23 -11.97 -21.56
C LEU A 315 11.28 -12.68 -22.41
N SER A 316 12.56 -12.50 -22.11
CA SER A 316 13.64 -13.07 -22.91
C SER A 316 14.94 -13.22 -22.14
N VAL A 317 15.72 -14.22 -22.55
CA VAL A 317 17.08 -14.45 -22.08
C VAL A 317 18.01 -14.53 -23.30
N LYS A 318 19.02 -13.66 -23.33
CA LYS A 318 19.98 -13.55 -24.44
C LYS A 318 21.41 -13.63 -23.91
N TYR A 319 22.30 -14.34 -24.61
CA TYR A 319 23.74 -14.32 -24.35
C TYR A 319 24.45 -13.53 -25.44
N ASN A 320 25.15 -12.46 -25.05
CA ASN A 320 25.90 -11.61 -25.96
C ASN A 320 27.35 -12.10 -26.08
N LYS A 321 27.68 -12.68 -27.25
CA LYS A 321 29.00 -13.29 -27.49
C LYS A 321 30.13 -12.26 -27.56
N LEU A 322 29.83 -10.99 -27.88
CA LEU A 322 30.85 -9.94 -27.95
C LEU A 322 31.26 -9.47 -26.55
N THR A 323 30.31 -9.36 -25.64
CA THR A 323 30.56 -8.85 -24.28
C THR A 323 30.73 -9.94 -23.23
N GLY A 324 30.34 -11.18 -23.52
CA GLY A 324 30.32 -12.27 -22.54
C GLY A 324 29.27 -12.07 -21.45
N MET A 325 28.17 -11.41 -21.78
CA MET A 325 27.11 -11.05 -20.83
C MET A 325 25.80 -11.77 -21.13
N VAL A 326 25.06 -12.14 -20.09
CA VAL A 326 23.67 -12.59 -20.18
C VAL A 326 22.75 -11.40 -19.94
N GLU A 327 21.86 -11.13 -20.89
CA GLU A 327 20.80 -10.13 -20.83
C GLU A 327 19.47 -10.84 -20.49
N ILE A 328 18.84 -10.47 -19.37
CA ILE A 328 17.55 -11.00 -18.92
C ILE A 328 16.54 -9.85 -18.92
N THR A 329 15.52 -9.94 -19.77
CA THR A 329 14.50 -8.90 -19.90
C THR A 329 13.25 -9.27 -19.11
N PHE A 330 12.91 -8.43 -18.14
CA PHE A 330 11.72 -8.51 -17.32
C PHE A 330 10.64 -7.57 -17.84
N LYS A 331 9.38 -7.93 -17.59
CA LYS A 331 8.23 -7.05 -17.76
C LYS A 331 7.35 -7.09 -16.53
N ASN A 332 7.01 -5.92 -16.03
CA ASN A 332 5.97 -5.79 -15.04
C ASN A 332 4.64 -5.57 -15.76
N ASN A 333 3.73 -6.54 -15.69
CA ASN A 333 2.41 -6.47 -16.31
C ASN A 333 1.35 -5.86 -15.38
N ALA A 334 1.75 -5.35 -14.20
CA ALA A 334 0.85 -4.72 -13.25
C ALA A 334 0.83 -3.19 -13.36
N ASP A 335 -0.25 -2.60 -12.84
CA ASP A 335 -0.44 -1.15 -12.74
C ASP A 335 0.25 -0.52 -11.50
N VAL A 336 1.06 -1.31 -10.81
CA VAL A 336 1.89 -0.91 -9.66
C VAL A 336 3.33 -1.31 -9.91
N ALA A 337 4.28 -0.58 -9.33
CA ALA A 337 5.68 -0.93 -9.38
C ALA A 337 5.98 -2.22 -8.59
N ALA A 338 7.11 -2.86 -8.90
CA ALA A 338 7.55 -4.07 -8.24
C ALA A 338 9.05 -4.01 -7.94
N TYR A 339 9.45 -4.78 -6.93
CA TYR A 339 10.84 -5.08 -6.63
C TYR A 339 11.09 -6.56 -6.84
N PHE A 340 12.26 -6.92 -7.36
CA PHE A 340 12.64 -8.31 -7.60
C PHE A 340 14.11 -8.58 -7.32
N LYS A 341 14.43 -9.85 -7.07
CA LYS A 341 15.78 -10.34 -6.87
C LYS A 341 15.90 -11.73 -7.47
N GLY A 342 16.83 -11.92 -8.41
CA GLY A 342 17.02 -13.19 -9.09
C GLY A 342 18.31 -13.90 -8.75
N THR A 343 18.25 -15.22 -8.77
CA THR A 343 19.40 -16.13 -8.85
C THR A 343 19.21 -16.98 -10.10
N TYR A 344 20.24 -17.03 -10.94
CA TYR A 344 20.18 -17.67 -12.23
C TYR A 344 21.30 -18.68 -12.38
N THR A 345 21.01 -19.81 -13.01
CA THR A 345 21.98 -20.85 -13.33
C THR A 345 21.99 -21.06 -14.84
N LEU A 346 23.04 -20.58 -15.50
CA LEU A 346 23.27 -20.81 -16.92
C LEU A 346 23.94 -22.17 -17.11
N LYS A 347 23.33 -23.00 -17.95
CA LYS A 347 23.81 -24.34 -18.31
C LYS A 347 24.27 -24.36 -19.76
N VAL A 348 25.52 -24.77 -19.98
CA VAL A 348 26.13 -24.90 -21.31
C VAL A 348 26.80 -26.26 -21.41
N GLY A 349 26.11 -27.23 -22.04
CA GLY A 349 26.54 -28.63 -21.99
C GLY A 349 26.50 -29.17 -20.57
N ASP A 350 27.66 -29.59 -20.04
CA ASP A 350 27.83 -30.09 -18.67
C ASP A 350 28.31 -29.01 -17.67
N GLU A 351 28.55 -27.78 -18.15
CA GLU A 351 29.02 -26.67 -17.31
C GLU A 351 27.86 -25.83 -16.78
N GLU A 352 27.97 -25.40 -15.52
CA GLU A 352 26.98 -24.56 -14.84
C GLU A 352 27.64 -23.28 -14.31
N PHE A 353 26.99 -22.15 -14.54
CA PHE A 353 27.44 -20.84 -14.09
C PHE A 353 26.31 -20.17 -13.29
N VAL A 354 26.56 -19.89 -12.01
CA VAL A 354 25.58 -19.27 -11.11
C VAL A 354 25.91 -17.80 -10.93
N PHE A 355 24.92 -16.94 -11.13
CA PHE A 355 24.99 -15.49 -10.92
C PHE A 355 23.63 -14.96 -10.46
N GLY A 356 23.57 -13.72 -10.01
CA GLY A 356 22.32 -13.15 -9.51
C GLY A 356 22.49 -11.72 -9.01
N ASP A 357 21.41 -11.23 -8.44
CA ASP A 357 21.32 -9.89 -7.87
C ASP A 357 21.82 -9.91 -6.42
N GLU A 358 22.62 -8.91 -6.03
CA GLU A 358 23.00 -8.69 -4.63
C GLU A 358 21.90 -7.93 -3.87
N ASP A 359 21.32 -6.91 -4.51
CA ASP A 359 20.27 -6.06 -3.99
C ASP A 359 18.95 -6.23 -4.77
N ALA A 360 17.84 -5.76 -4.18
CA ALA A 360 16.55 -5.76 -4.86
C ALA A 360 16.51 -4.72 -6.00
N MET A 361 16.06 -5.14 -7.17
CA MET A 361 15.92 -4.34 -8.37
C MET A 361 14.50 -3.81 -8.49
N PHE A 362 14.35 -2.52 -8.81
CA PHE A 362 13.07 -1.86 -9.06
C PHE A 362 12.64 -2.02 -10.52
N ILE A 363 11.34 -2.19 -10.78
CA ILE A 363 10.73 -2.09 -12.10
C ILE A 363 9.37 -1.37 -11.96
N ASP A 364 9.17 -0.31 -12.73
CA ASP A 364 7.93 0.48 -12.64
C ASP A 364 6.73 -0.28 -13.22
N LYS A 365 5.53 0.25 -13.04
CA LYS A 365 4.29 -0.31 -13.59
C LYS A 365 4.34 -0.36 -15.11
N ASN A 366 3.85 -1.45 -15.69
CA ASN A 366 3.79 -1.64 -17.15
C ASN A 366 5.16 -1.50 -17.89
N ASP A 367 6.28 -1.50 -17.16
CA ASP A 367 7.61 -1.23 -17.72
C ASP A 367 8.37 -2.52 -18.10
N VAL A 368 9.42 -2.35 -18.90
CA VAL A 368 10.34 -3.41 -19.35
C VAL A 368 11.75 -3.07 -18.91
N LYS A 369 12.38 -3.99 -18.17
CA LYS A 369 13.75 -3.78 -17.65
C LYS A 369 14.66 -4.93 -18.05
N THR A 370 15.82 -4.60 -18.61
CA THR A 370 16.84 -5.59 -18.98
C THR A 370 17.98 -5.56 -17.96
N MET A 371 18.19 -6.69 -17.29
CA MET A 371 19.29 -6.92 -16.36
C MET A 371 20.44 -7.61 -17.08
N VAL A 372 21.68 -7.27 -16.71
CA VAL A 372 22.86 -7.74 -17.41
C VAL A 372 23.88 -8.30 -16.44
N TYR A 373 24.33 -9.52 -16.70
CA TYR A 373 25.24 -10.25 -15.84
C TYR A 373 26.45 -10.70 -16.63
N LYS A 374 27.64 -10.41 -16.12
CA LYS A 374 28.89 -10.89 -16.71
C LYS A 374 29.10 -12.35 -16.32
N VAL A 375 29.35 -13.22 -17.30
CA VAL A 375 29.63 -14.64 -17.05
C VAL A 375 30.97 -14.98 -17.67
N ASP A 376 31.98 -15.17 -16.82
CA ASP A 376 33.34 -15.47 -17.29
C ASP A 376 33.49 -16.95 -17.68
N GLY A 377 34.17 -17.21 -18.80
CA GLY A 377 34.59 -18.57 -19.18
C GLY A 377 33.59 -19.37 -20.03
N VAL A 378 32.48 -18.78 -20.45
CA VAL A 378 31.47 -19.48 -21.26
C VAL A 378 31.95 -19.68 -22.71
N ALA A 379 32.07 -20.93 -23.15
CA ALA A 379 32.23 -21.25 -24.56
C ALA A 379 30.87 -21.11 -25.28
N PRO A 380 30.73 -20.23 -26.28
CA PRO A 380 29.42 -19.95 -26.90
C PRO A 380 28.92 -21.05 -27.87
N GLU A 381 29.46 -22.26 -27.76
CA GLU A 381 29.17 -23.39 -28.64
C GLU A 381 28.29 -24.42 -27.92
N GLY A 382 27.01 -24.46 -28.26
CA GLY A 382 26.06 -25.42 -27.72
C GLY A 382 24.66 -24.85 -27.51
N GLU A 383 23.71 -25.72 -27.18
CA GLU A 383 22.42 -25.29 -26.63
C GLU A 383 22.65 -24.78 -25.20
N MET A 384 22.09 -23.61 -24.92
CA MET A 384 22.18 -22.96 -23.62
C MET A 384 20.80 -22.86 -22.99
N THR A 385 20.70 -23.19 -21.71
CA THR A 385 19.48 -23.00 -20.92
C THR A 385 19.78 -22.19 -19.67
N LEU A 386 18.83 -21.40 -19.20
CA LEU A 386 18.92 -20.65 -17.96
C LEU A 386 17.82 -21.09 -17.01
N ASP A 387 18.18 -21.63 -15.86
CA ASP A 387 17.23 -21.81 -14.76
C ASP A 387 17.18 -20.50 -13.98
N ALA A 388 15.99 -19.89 -13.89
CA ALA A 388 15.78 -18.62 -13.22
C ALA A 388 14.93 -18.83 -11.96
N TYR A 389 15.47 -18.43 -10.81
CA TYR A 389 14.75 -18.33 -9.55
C TYR A 389 14.67 -16.87 -9.14
N VAL A 390 13.52 -16.22 -9.34
CA VAL A 390 13.31 -14.80 -9.09
C VAL A 390 12.23 -14.61 -8.04
N ILE A 391 12.58 -13.98 -6.93
CA ILE A 391 11.60 -13.55 -5.93
C ILE A 391 11.20 -12.10 -6.22
N TYR A 392 9.92 -11.76 -6.06
CA TYR A 392 9.42 -10.40 -6.33
C TYR A 392 8.23 -10.02 -5.44
N GLY A 393 7.97 -8.71 -5.33
CA GLY A 393 6.89 -8.17 -4.51
C GLY A 393 6.78 -6.64 -4.52
N GLU A 394 5.98 -6.08 -3.61
CA GLU A 394 5.63 -4.64 -3.57
C GLU A 394 6.77 -3.76 -3.04
N SER A 395 7.66 -4.32 -2.23
CA SER A 395 8.78 -3.60 -1.63
C SER A 395 10.04 -4.46 -1.60
N LYS A 396 11.19 -3.81 -1.40
CA LYS A 396 12.51 -4.47 -1.27
C LYS A 396 12.54 -5.57 -0.20
N ASN A 397 11.66 -5.48 0.81
CA ASN A 397 11.59 -6.40 1.94
C ASN A 397 10.34 -7.32 1.91
N ALA A 398 9.41 -7.07 0.98
CA ALA A 398 8.12 -7.74 0.84
C ALA A 398 8.03 -8.63 -0.42
N MET A 399 9.11 -9.36 -0.75
CA MET A 399 9.17 -10.24 -1.92
C MET A 399 8.58 -11.63 -1.61
N GLU A 400 7.30 -11.80 -1.94
CA GLU A 400 6.52 -13.01 -1.60
C GLU A 400 6.23 -13.95 -2.78
N PHE A 401 6.36 -13.47 -4.00
CA PHE A 401 6.09 -14.22 -5.23
C PHE A 401 7.36 -14.79 -5.82
N VAL A 402 7.26 -15.89 -6.57
CA VAL A 402 8.39 -16.61 -7.13
C VAL A 402 8.17 -16.90 -8.62
N ILE A 403 9.19 -16.66 -9.44
CA ILE A 403 9.35 -17.23 -10.77
C ILE A 403 10.42 -18.32 -10.65
N ASP A 404 10.06 -19.57 -10.93
CA ASP A 404 10.96 -20.72 -10.94
C ASP A 404 10.79 -21.47 -12.26
N GLU A 405 11.49 -21.02 -13.30
CA GLU A 405 11.31 -21.48 -14.68
C GLU A 405 12.65 -21.66 -15.41
N THR A 406 12.67 -22.58 -16.38
CA THR A 406 13.82 -22.82 -17.27
C THR A 406 13.58 -22.19 -18.64
N PHE A 407 14.50 -21.35 -19.09
CA PHE A 407 14.45 -20.64 -20.36
C PHE A 407 15.49 -21.16 -21.35
N SER A 408 15.16 -21.16 -22.64
CA SER A 408 16.18 -21.29 -23.69
C SER A 408 16.91 -19.96 -23.88
N VAL A 409 18.25 -20.01 -23.98
CA VAL A 409 19.07 -18.79 -24.13
C VAL A 409 19.41 -18.58 -25.59
N SER A 410 18.96 -17.45 -26.14
CA SER A 410 19.28 -17.07 -27.51
C SER A 410 20.64 -16.35 -27.57
N THR A 411 21.42 -16.52 -28.64
CA THR A 411 22.72 -15.84 -28.76
C THR A 411 22.65 -14.62 -29.67
N ILE A 412 23.28 -13.52 -29.26
CA ILE A 412 23.42 -12.29 -30.05
C ILE A 412 24.88 -11.83 -30.10
N GLU A 413 25.21 -10.97 -31.05
CA GLU A 413 26.54 -10.33 -31.20
C GLU A 413 26.33 -8.83 -31.40
N VAL A 414 26.17 -8.10 -30.29
CA VAL A 414 25.89 -6.66 -30.32
C VAL A 414 26.88 -5.92 -29.43
N GLY A 415 27.59 -4.94 -30.00
CA GLY A 415 28.41 -4.00 -29.23
C GLY A 415 27.54 -2.86 -28.68
N ASP A 416 28.01 -2.21 -27.62
CA ASP A 416 27.40 -0.98 -27.12
C ASP A 416 28.49 0.07 -26.86
N GLU A 417 28.52 1.09 -27.69
CA GLU A 417 29.40 2.26 -27.64
C GLU A 417 28.69 3.51 -27.11
N ALA A 418 27.44 3.40 -26.62
CA ALA A 418 26.72 4.52 -26.04
C ALA A 418 27.43 5.07 -24.80
N GLN A 419 27.44 6.39 -24.65
CA GLN A 419 27.98 7.08 -23.49
C GLN A 419 27.11 8.30 -23.20
N ILE A 420 26.72 8.48 -21.94
CA ILE A 420 25.87 9.60 -21.52
C ILE A 420 26.46 10.30 -20.31
N GLU A 421 26.00 11.52 -20.07
CA GLU A 421 26.30 12.31 -18.87
C GLU A 421 25.01 12.99 -18.37
N ILE A 422 24.73 12.91 -17.07
CA ILE A 422 23.64 13.67 -16.44
C ILE A 422 24.20 15.04 -16.10
N THR A 423 23.68 16.07 -16.78
CA THR A 423 24.23 17.43 -16.68
C THR A 423 23.52 18.28 -15.62
N LYS A 424 22.23 18.01 -15.38
CA LYS A 424 21.41 18.82 -14.48
C LYS A 424 20.14 18.11 -14.06
N VAL A 425 19.72 18.34 -12.82
CA VAL A 425 18.41 17.90 -12.31
C VAL A 425 17.58 19.10 -11.91
N GLN A 426 16.33 19.14 -12.36
CA GLN A 426 15.41 20.22 -12.01
C GLN A 426 14.07 19.67 -11.56
N TYR A 427 13.49 20.26 -10.52
CA TYR A 427 12.10 19.99 -10.15
C TYR A 427 11.19 21.11 -10.67
N ASP A 428 10.21 20.77 -11.49
CA ASP A 428 9.19 21.70 -12.00
C ASP A 428 7.93 21.62 -11.14
N LYS A 429 7.90 22.45 -10.09
CA LYS A 429 6.80 22.51 -9.11
C LYS A 429 5.42 22.85 -9.70
N THR A 430 5.35 23.38 -10.93
CA THR A 430 4.05 23.67 -11.57
C THR A 430 3.48 22.44 -12.27
N ALA A 431 4.31 21.45 -12.56
CA ALA A 431 3.97 20.25 -13.31
C ALA A 431 4.29 18.96 -12.55
N ASP A 432 4.65 19.08 -11.26
CA ASP A 432 4.90 17.99 -10.32
C ASP A 432 5.78 16.87 -10.89
N ARG A 433 6.96 17.28 -11.39
CA ARG A 433 7.88 16.38 -12.07
C ARG A 433 9.33 16.83 -12.02
N PHE A 434 10.23 15.85 -12.04
CA PHE A 434 11.64 16.03 -12.29
C PHE A 434 11.94 16.07 -13.79
N LEU A 435 12.88 16.94 -14.16
CA LEU A 435 13.49 17.05 -15.47
C LEU A 435 14.98 16.73 -15.31
N ILE A 436 15.36 15.53 -15.72
CA ILE A 436 16.74 15.02 -15.63
C ILE A 436 17.39 15.28 -16.99
N HIS A 437 18.27 16.27 -17.07
CA HIS A 437 18.94 16.68 -18.32
C HIS A 437 20.13 15.77 -18.59
N ILE A 438 20.14 15.17 -19.78
CA ILE A 438 21.09 14.13 -20.16
C ILE A 438 21.72 14.51 -21.50
N GLU A 439 23.04 14.41 -21.58
CA GLU A 439 23.81 14.61 -22.81
C GLU A 439 24.35 13.26 -23.30
N ASN A 440 24.18 12.98 -24.58
CA ASN A 440 24.85 11.85 -25.22
C ASN A 440 26.25 12.28 -25.70
N ILE A 441 27.27 11.88 -24.95
CA ILE A 441 28.69 12.16 -25.22
C ILE A 441 29.35 11.06 -26.09
N GLY A 442 28.62 9.99 -26.42
CA GLY A 442 29.08 8.89 -27.24
C GLY A 442 29.03 9.15 -28.75
N GLU A 443 29.53 8.20 -29.52
CA GLU A 443 29.62 8.28 -30.99
C GLU A 443 28.36 7.75 -31.71
N VAL A 444 27.45 7.12 -30.96
CA VAL A 444 26.24 6.42 -31.43
C VAL A 444 24.98 7.01 -30.82
N THR A 445 23.80 6.59 -31.30
CA THR A 445 22.53 6.97 -30.65
C THR A 445 22.40 6.22 -29.33
N ALA A 446 21.98 6.91 -28.27
CA ALA A 446 21.75 6.33 -26.95
C ALA A 446 20.26 6.38 -26.61
N TYR A 447 19.76 5.30 -26.04
CA TYR A 447 18.46 5.24 -25.36
C TYR A 447 18.70 5.30 -23.86
N VAL A 448 17.88 6.05 -23.14
CA VAL A 448 18.07 6.29 -21.70
C VAL A 448 16.73 6.22 -20.97
N ASN A 449 16.70 5.46 -19.88
CA ASN A 449 15.60 5.42 -18.90
C ASN A 449 16.20 5.78 -17.54
N THR A 450 15.54 6.60 -16.75
CA THR A 450 16.08 7.12 -15.48
C THR A 450 15.15 6.84 -14.32
N GLU A 451 15.74 6.55 -13.16
CA GLU A 451 15.05 6.33 -11.89
C GLU A 451 15.55 7.35 -10.87
N LEU A 452 14.61 7.89 -10.08
CA LEU A 452 14.91 8.54 -8.80
C LEU A 452 14.93 7.43 -7.76
N VAL A 453 16.08 7.23 -7.13
CA VAL A 453 16.26 6.15 -6.15
C VAL A 453 16.16 6.75 -4.75
N ASP A 454 15.39 6.08 -3.90
CA ASP A 454 15.25 6.38 -2.48
C ASP A 454 14.86 7.85 -2.20
N ILE A 455 13.93 8.39 -3.01
CA ILE A 455 13.37 9.72 -2.81
C ILE A 455 12.33 9.71 -1.68
N MET A 456 12.42 10.66 -0.75
CA MET A 456 11.47 10.78 0.35
C MET A 456 10.19 11.47 -0.14
N VAL A 457 9.07 10.77 -0.11
CA VAL A 457 7.76 11.28 -0.56
C VAL A 457 6.73 10.93 0.50
N MET A 458 6.10 11.94 1.10
CA MET A 458 5.14 11.74 2.20
C MET A 458 5.72 10.94 3.37
N GLY A 459 7.01 11.11 3.66
CA GLY A 459 7.71 10.40 4.73
C GLY A 459 8.14 8.96 4.38
N GLU A 460 7.91 8.50 3.16
CA GLU A 460 8.34 7.18 2.67
C GLU A 460 9.48 7.29 1.68
N THR A 461 10.38 6.31 1.71
CA THR A 461 11.49 6.21 0.75
C THR A 461 11.02 5.41 -0.48
N LEU A 462 10.87 6.07 -1.63
CA LEU A 462 10.38 5.46 -2.86
C LEU A 462 11.44 5.43 -3.96
N THR A 463 11.34 4.46 -4.87
CA THR A 463 12.02 4.51 -6.17
C THR A 463 10.99 4.75 -7.25
N ILE A 464 11.23 5.71 -8.15
CA ILE A 464 10.27 6.12 -9.18
C ILE A 464 10.98 6.20 -10.54
N GLY A 465 10.44 5.52 -11.56
CA GLY A 465 10.98 5.49 -12.92
C GLY A 465 10.51 6.66 -13.78
N SER A 466 11.19 6.87 -14.90
CA SER A 466 10.76 7.80 -15.94
C SER A 466 9.59 7.26 -16.73
N GLU A 467 8.73 8.14 -17.25
CA GLU A 467 7.54 7.72 -18.00
C GLU A 467 7.87 7.00 -19.31
N ASP A 468 8.96 7.40 -19.98
CA ASP A 468 9.34 6.91 -21.29
C ASP A 468 10.87 6.80 -21.39
N THR A 469 11.34 5.82 -22.17
CA THR A 469 12.74 5.75 -22.61
C THR A 469 13.01 6.85 -23.64
N ILE A 470 13.97 7.73 -23.35
CA ILE A 470 14.32 8.84 -24.25
C ILE A 470 15.38 8.40 -25.28
N ARG A 471 15.23 8.86 -26.53
CA ARG A 471 16.21 8.66 -27.60
C ARG A 471 17.07 9.91 -27.78
N LEU A 472 18.38 9.76 -27.60
CA LEU A 472 19.37 10.82 -27.73
C LEU A 472 20.30 10.57 -28.91
N GLU A 473 20.21 11.39 -29.95
CA GLU A 473 21.20 11.37 -31.03
C GLU A 473 22.57 11.82 -30.51
N ARG A 474 23.63 11.43 -31.24
CA ARG A 474 25.02 11.80 -30.93
C ARG A 474 25.18 13.31 -30.67
N GLY A 475 25.80 13.65 -29.53
CA GLY A 475 26.09 15.03 -29.15
C GLY A 475 24.85 15.90 -28.88
N LYS A 476 23.67 15.28 -28.72
CA LYS A 476 22.44 15.97 -28.35
C LYS A 476 22.18 15.86 -26.86
N THR A 477 21.58 16.92 -26.33
CA THR A 477 21.00 16.96 -25.00
C THR A 477 19.50 16.71 -25.09
N GLY A 478 18.96 15.92 -24.16
CA GLY A 478 17.54 15.78 -23.93
C GLY A 478 17.24 15.81 -22.43
N TYR A 479 16.00 15.53 -22.06
CA TYR A 479 15.64 15.37 -20.67
C TYR A 479 14.68 14.19 -20.49
N SER A 480 14.91 13.44 -19.43
CA SER A 480 13.99 12.41 -18.94
C SER A 480 13.01 13.03 -17.94
N ILE A 481 11.76 12.55 -17.96
CA ILE A 481 10.69 13.05 -17.10
C ILE A 481 10.31 11.97 -16.09
N VAL A 482 10.39 12.31 -14.81
CA VAL A 482 9.89 11.48 -13.70
C VAL A 482 8.79 12.26 -13.00
N ARG A 483 7.54 11.78 -13.03
CA ARG A 483 6.40 12.46 -12.40
C ARG A 483 6.30 12.04 -10.94
N VAL A 484 6.34 13.02 -10.05
CA VAL A 484 6.20 12.83 -8.61
C VAL A 484 5.79 14.15 -7.98
N GLU A 485 4.69 14.10 -7.24
CA GLU A 485 4.18 15.23 -6.49
C GLU A 485 4.95 15.37 -5.18
N LEU A 486 5.68 16.48 -5.04
CA LEU A 486 6.45 16.82 -3.86
C LEU A 486 5.87 18.08 -3.24
N SER A 487 5.53 17.99 -1.96
CA SER A 487 5.28 19.16 -1.13
C SER A 487 6.56 19.96 -0.90
N ASN A 488 6.42 21.13 -0.26
CA ASN A 488 7.59 21.87 0.21
C ASN A 488 8.41 21.06 1.21
N LEU A 489 7.76 20.27 2.08
CA LEU A 489 8.43 19.47 3.08
C LEU A 489 9.23 18.35 2.40
N ASP A 490 8.64 17.64 1.44
CA ASP A 490 9.38 16.63 0.67
C ASP A 490 10.58 17.26 -0.05
N LEU A 491 10.43 18.46 -0.62
CA LEU A 491 11.56 19.16 -1.25
C LEU A 491 12.65 19.57 -0.25
N GLU A 492 12.29 19.84 1.00
CA GLU A 492 13.25 20.12 2.08
C GLU A 492 13.96 18.84 2.56
N ASP A 493 13.24 17.72 2.58
CA ASP A 493 13.76 16.40 2.95
C ASP A 493 14.66 15.80 1.85
N ASN A 494 14.53 16.27 0.61
CA ASN A 494 15.35 15.85 -0.54
C ASN A 494 16.20 17.01 -1.10
N PRO A 495 17.22 17.51 -0.38
CA PRO A 495 18.10 18.55 -0.91
C PRO A 495 18.93 18.07 -2.12
N THR A 496 19.20 16.76 -2.16
CA THR A 496 19.87 16.05 -3.25
C THR A 496 19.05 14.81 -3.60
N VAL A 497 19.06 14.41 -4.87
CA VAL A 497 18.43 13.16 -5.33
C VAL A 497 19.46 12.22 -5.91
N HIS A 498 19.36 10.95 -5.56
CA HIS A 498 20.13 9.88 -6.19
C HIS A 498 19.44 9.49 -7.50
N ILE A 499 20.17 9.59 -8.62
CA ILE A 499 19.66 9.23 -9.93
C ILE A 499 20.41 8.02 -10.45
N ARG A 500 19.65 7.05 -10.95
CA ARG A 500 20.14 5.91 -11.71
C ARG A 500 19.65 6.01 -13.15
N ALA A 501 20.55 6.09 -14.11
CA ALA A 501 20.24 6.09 -15.54
C ALA A 501 20.65 4.76 -16.16
N HIS A 502 19.67 3.99 -16.63
CA HIS A 502 19.87 2.83 -17.49
C HIS A 502 19.96 3.30 -18.94
N TYR A 503 21.02 2.93 -19.66
CA TYR A 503 21.21 3.36 -21.04
C TYR A 503 21.88 2.32 -21.93
N GLY A 504 21.71 2.46 -23.24
CA GLY A 504 22.36 1.61 -24.24
C GLY A 504 22.07 2.03 -25.68
N GLU A 505 22.64 1.33 -26.65
CA GLU A 505 22.39 1.57 -28.08
C GLU A 505 20.99 1.12 -28.54
N ARG A 506 20.36 0.20 -27.82
CA ARG A 506 19.07 -0.40 -28.15
C ARG A 506 18.02 -0.07 -27.09
N GLU A 507 16.83 0.30 -27.54
CA GLU A 507 15.71 0.65 -26.66
C GLU A 507 15.26 -0.52 -25.77
N ASP A 508 15.32 -1.75 -26.26
CA ASP A 508 14.92 -2.97 -25.53
C ASP A 508 16.05 -3.55 -24.65
N SER A 509 17.24 -2.95 -24.65
CA SER A 509 18.43 -3.48 -24.00
C SER A 509 19.33 -2.35 -23.50
N LEU A 510 18.93 -1.77 -22.36
CA LEU A 510 19.65 -0.70 -21.66
C LEU A 510 20.70 -1.30 -20.71
N ILE A 511 21.84 -1.72 -21.27
CA ILE A 511 22.81 -2.57 -20.57
C ILE A 511 23.82 -1.82 -19.67
N LYS A 512 23.93 -0.49 -19.79
CA LYS A 512 24.84 0.34 -19.00
C LYS A 512 24.07 1.09 -17.93
N ILE A 513 24.74 1.36 -16.81
CA ILE A 513 24.19 2.08 -15.67
C ILE A 513 25.12 3.26 -15.35
N LEU A 514 24.54 4.45 -15.18
CA LEU A 514 25.20 5.64 -14.65
C LEU A 514 24.44 6.10 -13.40
N GLU A 515 25.13 6.20 -12.28
CA GLU A 515 24.55 6.63 -10.99
C GLU A 515 25.26 7.84 -10.42
N GLY A 516 24.53 8.68 -9.68
CA GLY A 516 25.12 9.80 -8.96
C GLY A 516 24.10 10.62 -8.17
N ASP A 517 24.61 11.40 -7.22
CA ASP A 517 23.81 12.34 -6.42
C ASP A 517 23.83 13.74 -7.04
N PHE A 518 22.67 14.36 -7.17
CA PHE A 518 22.52 15.66 -7.81
C PHE A 518 21.71 16.64 -6.95
N GLU A 519 22.18 17.89 -6.86
CA GLU A 519 21.41 18.97 -6.24
C GLU A 519 20.17 19.31 -7.08
N ILE A 520 19.00 19.41 -6.43
CA ILE A 520 17.77 19.76 -7.11
C ILE A 520 17.74 21.27 -7.37
N SER A 521 17.67 21.66 -8.65
CA SER A 521 17.33 23.06 -8.99
C SER A 521 15.82 23.25 -9.11
N ILE A 522 15.21 23.96 -8.16
CA ILE A 522 13.77 24.24 -8.19
C ILE A 522 13.50 25.30 -9.27
N LYS A 523 12.71 24.92 -10.28
CA LYS A 523 12.27 25.84 -11.32
C LYS A 523 11.08 26.66 -10.81
N THR A 524 11.34 27.70 -10.02
CA THR A 524 10.31 28.65 -9.59
C THR A 524 9.97 29.60 -10.74
N PHE A 525 8.70 29.65 -11.14
CA PHE A 525 8.06 30.57 -12.10
C PHE A 525 8.93 31.08 -13.28
N SER A 526 8.54 30.71 -14.50
CA SER A 526 9.15 31.22 -15.73
C SER A 526 9.17 32.77 -15.75
N VAL A 527 10.18 33.37 -16.39
CA VAL A 527 10.24 34.83 -16.62
C VAL A 527 8.94 35.35 -17.27
N TRP A 528 8.28 34.51 -18.07
CA TRP A 528 6.97 34.78 -18.66
C TRP A 528 5.87 35.01 -17.63
N THR A 529 5.93 34.39 -16.46
CA THR A 529 4.97 34.60 -15.36
C THR A 529 5.09 36.02 -14.79
N TYR A 530 6.30 36.57 -14.71
CA TYR A 530 6.53 37.94 -14.23
C TYR A 530 6.37 38.99 -15.32
N LEU A 531 6.40 38.62 -16.60
CA LEU A 531 6.31 39.56 -17.71
C LEU A 531 5.04 40.44 -17.65
N PRO A 532 3.82 39.92 -17.38
CA PRO A 532 2.63 40.76 -17.20
C PRO A 532 2.77 41.73 -16.04
N ILE A 533 3.32 41.29 -14.90
CA ILE A 533 3.54 42.14 -13.72
C ILE A 533 4.54 43.25 -14.06
N ILE A 534 5.64 42.93 -14.73
CA ILE A 534 6.65 43.90 -15.17
C ILE A 534 6.02 44.90 -16.15
N ILE A 535 5.21 44.45 -17.10
CA ILE A 535 4.49 45.33 -18.05
C ILE A 535 3.52 46.24 -17.29
N ILE A 536 2.75 45.73 -16.34
CA ILE A 536 1.84 46.51 -15.51
C ILE A 536 2.60 47.56 -14.70
N VAL A 537 3.70 47.17 -14.05
CA VAL A 537 4.56 48.08 -13.28
C VAL A 537 5.16 49.17 -14.18
N LEU A 538 5.62 48.82 -15.38
CA LEU A 538 6.11 49.77 -16.39
C LEU A 538 5.00 50.73 -16.86
N LEU A 539 3.78 50.24 -17.08
CA LEU A 539 2.62 51.06 -17.43
C LEU A 539 2.23 52.03 -16.30
N ILE A 540 2.26 51.57 -15.05
CA ILE A 540 2.02 52.41 -13.86
C ILE A 540 3.13 53.47 -13.74
N LEU A 541 4.40 53.09 -13.92
CA LEU A 541 5.53 54.02 -13.93
C LEU A 541 5.40 55.06 -15.05
N LEU A 542 5.01 54.66 -16.27
CA LEU A 542 4.74 55.57 -17.37
C LEU A 542 3.58 56.53 -17.07
N LEU A 543 2.52 56.07 -16.39
CA LEU A 543 1.40 56.90 -15.93
C LEU A 543 1.82 57.89 -14.82
N LEU A 544 2.72 57.49 -13.92
CA LEU A 544 3.23 58.31 -12.82
C LEU A 544 4.28 59.33 -13.28
N LEU A 545 5.20 58.93 -14.16
CA LEU A 545 6.24 59.78 -14.77
C LEU A 545 5.67 60.67 -15.87
N GLY A 546 4.62 60.21 -16.56
CA GLY A 546 3.83 60.98 -17.51
C GLY A 546 2.94 62.05 -16.87
N ARG A 547 3.28 62.56 -15.67
CA ARG A 547 2.55 63.68 -15.05
C ARG A 547 3.19 65.01 -15.43
N LYS A 548 2.43 65.90 -16.05
CA LYS A 548 2.85 67.28 -16.38
C LYS A 548 2.96 68.11 -15.10
N ARG A 549 4.10 68.75 -14.85
CA ARG A 549 4.21 69.74 -13.76
C ARG A 549 3.52 71.02 -14.19
N CYS A 550 2.64 71.54 -13.34
CA CYS A 550 2.03 72.84 -13.59
C CYS A 550 3.11 73.93 -13.53
N PRO A 551 3.29 74.74 -14.59
CA PRO A 551 4.33 75.78 -14.61
C PRO A 551 4.10 76.88 -13.57
N SER A 552 2.87 77.03 -13.06
CA SER A 552 2.55 78.06 -12.08
C SER A 552 2.73 77.65 -10.62
N CYS A 553 2.48 76.38 -10.26
CA CYS A 553 2.47 75.94 -8.87
C CYS A 553 3.28 74.65 -8.61
N GLY A 554 3.92 74.10 -9.64
CA GLY A 554 4.74 72.89 -9.56
C GLY A 554 3.99 71.56 -9.40
N HIS A 555 2.66 71.58 -9.19
CA HIS A 555 1.89 70.36 -8.95
C HIS A 555 1.89 69.42 -10.16
N LYS A 556 2.15 68.11 -9.93
CA LYS A 556 2.18 67.07 -10.97
C LYS A 556 0.75 66.61 -11.30
N ASN A 557 0.30 66.82 -12.54
CA ASN A 557 -1.03 66.47 -13.02
C ASN A 557 -0.97 65.36 -14.08
N PRO A 558 -1.99 64.48 -14.21
CA PRO A 558 -2.05 63.49 -15.28
C PRO A 558 -1.90 64.13 -16.67
N ARG A 559 -1.18 63.49 -17.60
CA ARG A 559 -0.85 64.01 -18.94
C ARG A 559 -2.05 64.53 -19.75
N GLY A 560 -3.21 63.86 -19.63
CA GLY A 560 -4.44 64.22 -20.35
C GLY A 560 -5.24 65.36 -19.72
N ARG A 561 -4.85 65.87 -18.54
CA ARG A 561 -5.61 66.91 -17.84
C ARG A 561 -5.28 68.29 -18.46
N LYS A 562 -6.30 68.98 -18.98
CA LYS A 562 -6.14 70.32 -19.58
C LYS A 562 -5.94 71.45 -18.56
N HIS A 563 -6.35 71.24 -17.30
CA HIS A 563 -6.29 72.25 -16.23
C HIS A 563 -5.67 71.68 -14.95
N CYS A 564 -4.84 72.45 -14.26
CA CYS A 564 -4.17 72.01 -13.04
C CYS A 564 -5.17 71.73 -11.92
N LYS A 565 -5.13 70.53 -11.33
CA LYS A 565 -5.99 70.14 -10.21
C LYS A 565 -5.90 71.09 -9.02
N LYS A 566 -4.71 71.64 -8.75
CA LYS A 566 -4.44 72.47 -7.57
C LYS A 566 -4.80 73.96 -7.76
N CYS A 567 -4.50 74.56 -8.92
CA CYS A 567 -4.65 76.01 -9.14
C CYS A 567 -5.56 76.40 -10.31
N GLY A 568 -6.19 75.43 -10.99
CA GLY A 568 -7.15 75.67 -12.08
C GLY A 568 -6.54 76.16 -13.41
N ARG A 569 -5.28 76.60 -13.44
CA ARG A 569 -4.65 77.12 -14.68
C ARG A 569 -4.52 76.03 -15.76
N VAL A 570 -4.65 76.45 -17.01
CA VAL A 570 -4.44 75.59 -18.18
C VAL A 570 -3.02 75.02 -18.15
N LEU A 571 -2.92 73.70 -18.24
CA LEU A 571 -1.66 72.97 -18.38
C LEU A 571 -1.31 72.94 -19.86
N LYS A 572 -0.15 73.47 -20.24
CA LYS A 572 0.39 73.27 -21.59
C LYS A 572 0.83 71.83 -21.78
#